data_AF-A0A6J2CTT1-F1
#
_entry.id   AF-A0A6J2CTT1-F1
#
_cell.length_a   1.000
_cell.length_b   1.000
_cell.length_c   1.000
_cell.angle_alpha   90.00
_cell.angle_beta   90.00
_cell.angle_gamma   90.00
#
_symmetry.space_group_name_H-M   'P 1'
#
loop_
_entity.id
_entity.type
_entity.pdbx_description
1 polymer ?
#
loop_
_entity_poly.entity_id
_entity_poly.type
_entity_poly.pdbx_seq_one_letter_code
_entity_poly.pdbx_strand_id
1 'polypeptide(L)'
;MAPWTFWRCCQRSVGWVPVLFITFVVVWSYYAYVVELCVFTLSGNGENGKAVVYLVAFHLFFVMFVWSYWMTIFTSPASPSKEFYLSSSEKERYEKEFSQERQQEILRRAARDLPIYTTSASRTIRYCERCQLIKPDRAHHCSACDICILKMDHHCPWVNNCVGFSNYKFFLLFLLYSLLYCLFVATTVLQYFIKFWTNELSDTRAKFHVLFLFFVSTMFFISVLSLFSYHCWLVGKNRTTIAWVMVAVFQLALWGWIQNKLLLQIKMNMLEVLAQINPFLSNRLVNQKTDCWTVNLNG
;
A
#
# COMPACT_ATOMS: atom_id res chain seq x y z
N MET A 1 14.82 -8.05 32.76
CA MET A 1 13.99 -7.00 32.12
C MET A 1 14.61 -6.64 30.77
N ALA A 2 13.80 -6.32 29.76
CA ALA A 2 14.12 -5.36 28.69
C ALA A 2 14.83 -5.70 27.34
N PRO A 3 14.87 -6.94 26.78
CA PRO A 3 15.24 -7.09 25.35
C PRO A 3 14.18 -6.49 24.41
N TRP A 4 12.90 -6.68 24.77
CA TRP A 4 11.76 -6.27 23.95
C TRP A 4 11.51 -4.75 23.94
N THR A 5 11.73 -4.08 25.07
CA THR A 5 11.58 -2.61 25.16
C THR A 5 12.70 -1.89 24.42
N PHE A 6 13.94 -2.40 24.52
CA PHE A 6 15.07 -1.91 23.76
C PHE A 6 14.86 -2.09 22.24
N TRP A 7 14.42 -3.28 21.82
CA TRP A 7 14.16 -3.57 20.41
C TRP A 7 13.03 -2.69 19.84
N ARG A 8 11.93 -2.50 20.57
CA ARG A 8 10.84 -1.58 20.16
C ARG A 8 11.31 -0.12 20.09
N CYS A 9 12.18 0.32 21.00
CA CYS A 9 12.77 1.66 20.95
C CYS A 9 13.66 1.84 19.72
N CYS A 10 14.53 0.86 19.45
CA CYS A 10 15.40 0.86 18.27
C CYS A 10 14.57 0.85 16.96
N GLN A 11 13.55 0.01 16.88
CA GLN A 11 12.63 -0.02 15.73
C GLN A 11 11.91 1.32 15.51
N ARG A 12 11.48 1.99 16.58
CA ARG A 12 10.87 3.33 16.49
C ARG A 12 11.86 4.37 15.98
N SER A 13 13.10 4.35 16.42
CA SER A 13 14.13 5.28 15.96
C SER A 13 14.52 5.03 14.50
N VAL A 14 14.73 3.77 14.12
CA VAL A 14 15.08 3.39 12.73
C VAL A 14 13.94 3.70 11.75
N GLY A 15 12.68 3.63 12.19
CA GLY A 15 11.52 3.99 11.38
C GLY A 15 11.53 5.43 10.86
N TRP A 16 12.26 6.35 11.50
CA TRP A 16 12.38 7.74 11.04
C TRP A 16 13.44 7.95 9.95
N VAL A 17 14.34 6.99 9.70
CA VAL A 17 15.40 7.13 8.71
C VAL A 17 14.87 7.46 7.30
N PRO A 18 13.83 6.78 6.76
CA PRO A 18 13.28 7.14 5.46
C PRO A 18 12.67 8.55 5.42
N VAL A 19 12.04 8.99 6.52
CA VAL A 19 11.46 10.34 6.63
C VAL A 19 12.57 11.38 6.61
N LEU A 20 13.61 11.20 7.43
CA LEU A 20 14.77 12.10 7.47
C LEU A 20 15.50 12.17 6.12
N PHE A 21 15.60 11.04 5.41
CA PHE A 21 16.17 11.00 4.07
C PHE A 21 15.35 11.85 3.08
N ILE A 22 14.02 11.68 3.04
CA ILE A 22 13.16 12.50 2.17
C ILE A 22 13.23 13.97 2.58
N THR A 23 13.20 14.29 3.88
CA THR A 23 13.36 15.66 4.37
C THR A 23 14.68 16.28 3.90
N PHE A 24 15.79 15.54 3.98
CA PHE A 24 17.09 15.99 3.48
C PHE A 24 17.05 16.29 1.98
N VAL A 25 16.51 15.38 1.16
CA VAL A 25 16.39 15.58 -0.29
C VAL A 25 15.51 16.80 -0.61
N VAL A 26 14.42 16.99 0.11
CA VAL A 26 13.50 18.13 -0.09
C VAL A 26 14.18 19.44 0.27
N VAL A 27 14.86 19.52 1.41
CA VAL A 27 15.61 20.73 1.84
C VAL A 27 16.74 21.05 0.86
N TRP A 28 17.50 20.03 0.43
CA TRP A 28 18.52 20.20 -0.60
C TRP A 28 17.92 20.69 -1.92
N SER A 29 16.77 20.14 -2.34
CA SER A 29 16.11 20.56 -3.59
C SER A 29 15.62 22.01 -3.52
N TYR A 30 15.16 22.47 -2.35
CA TYR A 30 14.84 23.88 -2.10
C TYR A 30 16.06 24.77 -2.28
N TYR A 31 17.18 24.41 -1.63
CA TYR A 31 18.45 25.12 -1.80
C TYR A 31 18.90 25.16 -3.27
N ALA A 32 18.94 24.01 -3.93
CA ALA A 32 19.40 23.89 -5.31
C ALA A 32 18.52 24.70 -6.28
N TYR A 33 17.20 24.68 -6.10
CA TYR A 33 16.29 25.41 -6.98
C TYR A 33 16.31 26.92 -6.70
N VAL A 34 16.19 27.32 -5.44
CA VAL A 34 16.07 28.74 -5.07
C VAL A 34 17.41 29.46 -5.18
N VAL A 35 18.48 28.89 -4.60
CA VAL A 35 19.77 29.56 -4.50
C VAL A 35 20.59 29.38 -5.77
N GLU A 36 20.86 28.12 -6.15
CA GLU A 36 21.77 27.84 -7.28
C GLU A 36 21.12 28.20 -8.63
N LEU A 37 19.87 27.80 -8.85
CA LEU A 37 19.17 28.08 -10.10
C LEU A 37 18.59 29.50 -10.15
N CYS A 38 17.69 29.87 -9.22
CA CYS A 38 16.99 31.17 -9.32
C CYS A 38 17.88 32.37 -9.00
N VAL A 39 18.72 32.31 -7.96
CA VAL A 39 19.58 33.45 -7.58
C VAL A 39 20.87 33.48 -8.38
N PHE A 40 21.68 32.42 -8.36
CA PHE A 40 23.00 32.47 -9.02
C PHE A 40 22.93 32.35 -10.55
N THR A 41 22.12 31.41 -11.07
CA THR A 41 22.07 31.18 -12.53
C THR A 41 21.16 32.19 -13.25
N LEU A 42 19.91 32.33 -12.80
CA LEU A 42 18.89 33.15 -13.46
C LEU A 42 19.12 34.66 -13.25
N SER A 43 19.19 35.11 -11.99
CA SER A 43 19.45 36.52 -11.71
C SER A 43 20.86 36.94 -12.11
N GLY A 44 21.86 36.05 -12.02
CA GLY A 44 23.21 36.29 -12.54
C GLY A 44 23.26 36.55 -14.05
N ASN A 45 22.36 35.93 -14.82
CA ASN A 45 22.21 36.14 -16.27
C ASN A 45 21.28 37.31 -16.63
N GLY A 46 20.83 38.11 -15.65
CA GLY A 46 19.90 39.23 -15.88
C GLY A 46 18.45 38.82 -16.14
N GLU A 47 18.09 37.54 -15.99
CA GLU A 47 16.74 37.01 -16.26
C GLU A 47 15.78 37.17 -15.06
N ASN A 48 15.78 38.33 -14.41
CA ASN A 48 15.06 38.56 -13.14
C ASN A 48 13.55 38.32 -13.22
N GLY A 49 12.91 38.66 -14.35
CA GLY A 49 11.48 38.41 -14.54
C GLY A 49 11.14 36.92 -14.50
N LYS A 50 11.97 36.07 -15.15
CA LYS A 50 11.81 34.61 -15.11
C LYS A 50 12.09 34.07 -13.70
N ALA A 51 13.12 34.59 -13.03
CA ALA A 51 13.47 34.21 -11.68
C ALA A 51 12.30 34.40 -10.70
N VAL A 52 11.63 35.56 -10.75
CA VAL A 52 10.46 35.84 -9.89
C VAL A 52 9.31 34.87 -10.19
N VAL A 53 8.97 34.66 -11.46
CA VAL A 53 7.89 33.72 -11.84
C VAL A 53 8.19 32.31 -11.35
N TYR A 54 9.44 31.84 -11.51
CA TYR A 54 9.86 30.51 -11.08
C TYR A 54 9.83 30.39 -9.55
N LEU A 55 10.31 31.41 -8.83
CA LEU A 55 10.27 31.41 -7.36
C LEU A 55 8.83 31.37 -6.83
N VAL A 56 7.92 32.17 -7.37
CA VAL A 56 6.51 32.18 -6.92
C VAL A 56 5.85 30.83 -7.15
N ALA A 57 5.97 30.28 -8.37
CA ALA A 57 5.39 28.98 -8.70
C ALA A 57 6.04 27.84 -7.89
N PHE A 58 7.37 27.88 -7.71
CA PHE A 58 8.09 26.90 -6.91
C PHE A 58 7.59 26.86 -5.46
N HIS A 59 7.45 28.02 -4.82
CA HIS A 59 6.96 28.09 -3.43
C HIS A 59 5.53 27.58 -3.30
N LEU A 60 4.67 27.84 -4.28
CA LEU A 60 3.31 27.28 -4.30
C LEU A 60 3.34 25.75 -4.27
N PHE A 61 4.08 25.11 -5.19
CA PHE A 61 4.17 23.65 -5.22
C PHE A 61 4.90 23.08 -4.00
N PHE A 62 5.97 23.74 -3.55
CA PHE A 62 6.74 23.33 -2.39
C PHE A 62 5.91 23.34 -1.11
N VAL A 63 5.14 24.42 -0.85
CA VAL A 63 4.27 24.52 0.33
C VAL A 63 3.20 23.43 0.31
N MET A 64 2.54 23.21 -0.83
CA MET A 64 1.51 22.17 -0.93
C MET A 64 2.08 20.75 -0.77
N PHE A 65 3.27 20.50 -1.31
CA PHE A 65 4.00 19.25 -1.13
C PHE A 65 4.37 19.03 0.34
N VAL A 66 5.03 20.00 1.00
CA VAL A 66 5.46 19.87 2.40
C VAL A 66 4.25 19.74 3.34
N TRP A 67 3.19 20.52 3.10
CA TRP A 67 1.97 20.45 3.90
C TRP A 67 1.30 19.07 3.79
N SER A 68 1.11 18.55 2.58
CA SER A 68 0.51 17.23 2.39
C SER A 68 1.38 16.08 2.93
N TYR A 69 2.71 16.19 2.80
CA TYR A 69 3.65 15.24 3.41
C TYR A 69 3.57 15.25 4.94
N TRP A 70 3.58 16.44 5.54
CA TRP A 70 3.41 16.63 6.99
C TRP A 70 2.11 16.03 7.51
N MET A 71 0.98 16.34 6.84
CA MET A 71 -0.32 15.80 7.22
C MET A 71 -0.34 14.26 7.11
N THR A 72 0.34 13.68 6.12
CA THR A 72 0.41 12.22 5.97
C THR A 72 1.22 11.56 7.10
N ILE A 73 2.34 12.16 7.52
CA ILE A 73 3.18 11.67 8.61
C ILE A 73 2.45 11.78 9.95
N PHE A 74 1.95 12.97 10.29
CA PHE A 74 1.54 13.28 11.66
C PHE A 74 0.04 13.09 11.92
N THR A 75 -0.78 12.83 10.90
CA THR A 75 -2.16 12.39 11.13
C THR A 75 -2.14 10.97 11.68
N SER A 76 -2.49 10.83 12.96
CA SER A 76 -2.54 9.54 13.62
C SER A 76 -3.58 8.62 12.94
N PRO A 77 -3.25 7.34 12.73
CA PRO A 77 -4.15 6.42 12.06
C PRO A 77 -5.32 6.06 13.00
N ALA A 78 -6.55 6.06 12.46
CA ALA A 78 -7.74 5.79 13.27
C ALA A 78 -7.80 4.32 13.73
N SER A 79 -8.06 4.11 15.03
CA SER A 79 -8.25 2.80 15.65
C SER A 79 -9.74 2.48 15.84
N PRO A 80 -10.15 1.21 15.94
CA PRO A 80 -11.51 0.83 16.29
C PRO A 80 -12.01 1.48 17.58
N SER A 81 -13.31 1.80 17.62
CA SER A 81 -14.02 2.27 18.81
C SER A 81 -14.08 1.19 19.90
N LYS A 82 -14.33 1.61 21.14
CA LYS A 82 -14.37 0.71 22.32
C LYS A 82 -15.40 -0.41 22.21
N GLU A 83 -16.47 -0.22 21.45
CA GLU A 83 -17.52 -1.22 21.22
C GLU A 83 -17.00 -2.51 20.53
N PHE A 84 -15.93 -2.40 19.74
CA PHE A 84 -15.32 -3.55 19.07
C PHE A 84 -14.39 -4.36 19.99
N TYR A 85 -14.05 -3.84 21.16
CA TYR A 85 -13.23 -4.54 22.14
C TYR A 85 -14.09 -5.52 22.93
N LEU A 86 -13.55 -6.72 23.18
CA LEU A 86 -14.23 -7.66 24.06
C LEU A 86 -14.31 -7.09 25.48
N SER A 87 -15.48 -7.23 26.11
CA SER A 87 -15.59 -6.93 27.54
C SER A 87 -14.66 -7.84 28.35
N SER A 88 -14.26 -7.43 29.55
CA SER A 88 -13.37 -8.23 30.40
C SER A 88 -13.90 -9.65 30.63
N SER A 89 -15.22 -9.80 30.77
CA SER A 89 -15.88 -11.11 30.94
C SER A 89 -15.85 -12.00 29.70
N GLU A 90 -15.92 -11.40 28.50
CA GLU A 90 -15.85 -12.13 27.23
C GLU A 90 -14.42 -12.53 26.92
N LYS A 91 -13.46 -11.64 27.24
CA LYS A 91 -12.04 -11.91 27.12
C LYS A 91 -11.62 -13.10 27.98
N GLU A 92 -12.00 -13.11 29.26
CA GLU A 92 -11.68 -14.21 30.17
C GLU A 92 -12.29 -15.54 29.68
N ARG A 93 -13.55 -15.51 29.19
CA ARG A 93 -14.19 -16.69 28.60
C ARG A 93 -13.48 -17.18 27.35
N TYR A 94 -13.05 -16.27 26.48
CA TYR A 94 -12.32 -16.59 25.26
C TYR A 94 -10.95 -17.22 25.57
N GLU A 95 -10.20 -16.66 26.52
CA GLU A 95 -8.87 -17.14 26.91
C GLU A 95 -8.90 -18.50 27.62
N LYS A 96 -9.96 -18.80 28.38
CA LYS A 96 -10.13 -20.10 29.06
C LYS A 96 -10.57 -21.22 28.12
N GLU A 97 -11.10 -20.89 26.96
CA GLU A 97 -11.66 -21.87 26.04
C GLU A 97 -10.57 -22.41 25.10
N PHE A 98 -10.43 -23.74 25.04
CA PHE A 98 -9.42 -24.41 24.22
C PHE A 98 -9.94 -24.80 22.84
N SER A 99 -11.26 -24.98 22.70
CA SER A 99 -11.87 -25.33 21.40
C SER A 99 -12.03 -24.09 20.52
N GLN A 100 -11.44 -24.14 19.32
CA GLN A 100 -11.58 -23.08 18.32
C GLN A 100 -13.05 -22.83 17.92
N GLU A 101 -13.88 -23.87 17.92
CA GLU A 101 -15.30 -23.74 17.58
C GLU A 101 -16.06 -22.93 18.63
N ARG A 102 -15.80 -23.21 19.91
CA ARG A 102 -16.40 -22.47 21.03
C ARG A 102 -15.88 -21.05 21.13
N GLN A 103 -14.59 -20.85 20.88
CA GLN A 103 -14.01 -19.51 20.75
C GLN A 103 -14.72 -18.71 19.65
N GLN A 104 -14.98 -19.30 18.48
CA GLN A 104 -15.73 -18.64 17.41
C GLN A 104 -17.18 -18.34 17.79
N GLU A 105 -17.83 -19.18 18.58
CA GLU A 105 -19.19 -18.91 19.06
C GLU A 105 -19.25 -17.71 20.02
N ILE A 106 -18.26 -17.58 20.92
CA ILE A 106 -18.12 -16.40 21.80
C ILE A 106 -17.98 -15.14 20.94
N LEU A 107 -17.07 -15.18 19.95
CA LEU A 107 -16.83 -14.05 19.04
C LEU A 107 -18.06 -13.71 18.19
N ARG A 108 -18.80 -14.71 17.68
CA ARG A 108 -20.05 -14.51 16.93
C ARG A 108 -21.12 -13.87 17.79
N ARG A 109 -21.24 -14.29 19.04
CA ARG A 109 -22.20 -13.70 19.98
C ARG A 109 -21.88 -12.23 20.24
N ALA A 110 -20.62 -11.89 20.50
CA ALA A 110 -20.20 -10.50 20.70
C ALA A 110 -20.32 -9.66 19.42
N ALA A 111 -20.13 -10.26 18.24
CA ALA A 111 -20.24 -9.57 16.96
C ALA A 111 -21.69 -9.27 16.53
N ARG A 112 -22.71 -9.92 17.12
CA ARG A 112 -24.11 -9.75 16.70
C ARG A 112 -24.61 -8.30 16.82
N ASP A 113 -24.13 -7.59 17.83
CA ASP A 113 -24.54 -6.22 18.11
C ASP A 113 -23.63 -5.18 17.43
N LEU A 114 -22.69 -5.64 16.59
CA LEU A 114 -21.74 -4.79 15.87
C LEU A 114 -22.08 -4.69 14.38
N PRO A 115 -21.81 -3.54 13.73
CA PRO A 115 -22.06 -3.36 12.29
C PRO A 115 -20.95 -4.03 11.46
N ILE A 116 -20.94 -5.36 11.45
CA ILE A 116 -19.95 -6.20 10.76
C ILE A 116 -20.65 -7.04 9.70
N TYR A 117 -20.24 -6.87 8.45
CA TYR A 117 -20.79 -7.60 7.30
C TYR A 117 -19.76 -8.53 6.65
N THR A 118 -18.48 -8.44 7.04
CA THR A 118 -17.41 -9.26 6.47
C THR A 118 -16.88 -10.32 7.43
N THR A 119 -16.56 -11.49 6.89
CA THR A 119 -15.90 -12.59 7.61
C THR A 119 -14.54 -12.89 7.01
N SER A 120 -13.77 -13.77 7.64
CA SER A 120 -12.54 -14.30 7.07
C SER A 120 -12.84 -15.22 5.86
N ALA A 121 -11.79 -15.65 5.14
CA ALA A 121 -11.94 -16.64 4.07
C ALA A 121 -12.54 -17.98 4.56
N SER A 122 -12.33 -18.35 5.82
CA SER A 122 -12.91 -19.54 6.45
C SER A 122 -14.28 -19.29 7.09
N ARG A 123 -14.93 -18.16 6.78
CA ARG A 123 -16.24 -17.76 7.34
C ARG A 123 -16.24 -17.63 8.88
N THR A 124 -15.09 -17.28 9.45
CA THR A 124 -14.92 -17.00 10.88
C THR A 124 -14.99 -15.50 11.16
N ILE A 125 -15.29 -15.14 12.42
CA ILE A 125 -15.25 -13.74 12.86
C ILE A 125 -13.80 -13.26 12.81
N ARG A 126 -13.59 -12.09 12.20
CA ARG A 126 -12.27 -11.48 12.06
C ARG A 126 -11.82 -10.93 13.42
N TYR A 127 -11.03 -11.68 14.15
CA TYR A 127 -10.53 -11.29 15.46
C TYR A 127 -9.07 -10.83 15.41
N CYS A 128 -8.66 -9.93 16.31
CA CYS A 128 -7.27 -9.57 16.56
C CYS A 128 -6.85 -9.99 17.96
N GLU A 129 -6.04 -11.04 18.07
CA GLU A 129 -5.52 -11.52 19.35
C GLU A 129 -4.58 -10.50 20.03
N ARG A 130 -3.80 -9.73 19.27
CA ARG A 130 -2.90 -8.73 19.86
C ARG A 130 -3.65 -7.57 20.50
N CYS A 131 -4.67 -7.06 19.81
CA CYS A 131 -5.46 -5.92 20.29
C CYS A 131 -6.66 -6.34 21.14
N GLN A 132 -6.99 -7.63 21.18
CA GLN A 132 -8.15 -8.21 21.87
C GLN A 132 -9.48 -7.56 21.46
N LEU A 133 -9.67 -7.41 20.15
CA LEU A 133 -10.85 -6.78 19.55
C LEU A 133 -11.33 -7.54 18.31
N ILE A 134 -12.63 -7.44 18.05
CA ILE A 134 -13.24 -7.88 16.81
C ILE A 134 -12.96 -6.82 15.75
N LYS A 135 -12.30 -7.20 14.65
CA LYS A 135 -11.88 -6.26 13.61
C LYS A 135 -13.12 -5.73 12.87
N PRO A 136 -13.36 -4.41 12.85
CA PRO A 136 -14.35 -3.82 11.97
C PRO A 136 -14.09 -4.17 10.50
N ASP A 137 -15.10 -3.99 9.67
CA ASP A 137 -14.97 -4.19 8.23
C ASP A 137 -13.83 -3.31 7.67
N ARG A 138 -13.00 -3.91 6.81
CA ARG A 138 -11.80 -3.30 6.20
C ARG A 138 -10.71 -2.87 7.21
N ALA A 139 -10.82 -3.19 8.49
CA ALA A 139 -9.78 -2.92 9.47
C ALA A 139 -8.76 -4.06 9.54
N HIS A 140 -7.48 -3.73 9.60
CA HIS A 140 -6.39 -4.71 9.67
C HIS A 140 -5.39 -4.31 10.76
N HIS A 141 -4.76 -5.31 11.40
CA HIS A 141 -3.70 -5.07 12.37
C HIS A 141 -2.40 -4.80 11.63
N CYS A 142 -1.74 -3.68 11.94
CA CYS A 142 -0.39 -3.42 11.47
C CYS A 142 0.60 -3.75 12.58
N SER A 143 1.53 -4.67 12.33
CA SER A 143 2.56 -5.05 13.28
C SER A 143 3.58 -3.94 13.56
N ALA A 144 3.83 -3.04 12.60
CA ALA A 144 4.72 -1.90 12.76
C ALA A 144 4.08 -0.80 13.63
N CYS A 145 2.79 -0.50 13.41
CA CYS A 145 2.04 0.45 14.23
C CYS A 145 1.60 -0.17 15.59
N ASP A 146 1.61 -1.50 15.71
CA ASP A 146 1.14 -2.31 16.85
C ASP A 146 -0.31 -2.05 17.28
N ILE A 147 -1.15 -1.66 16.32
CA ILE A 147 -2.56 -1.36 16.50
C ILE A 147 -3.39 -1.81 15.29
N CYS A 148 -4.70 -1.94 15.48
CA CYS A 148 -5.63 -2.13 14.37
C CYS A 148 -5.94 -0.78 13.71
N ILE A 149 -5.78 -0.71 12.39
CA ILE A 149 -6.02 0.50 11.60
C ILE A 149 -7.34 0.35 10.84
N LEU A 150 -8.23 1.33 10.99
CA LEU A 150 -9.47 1.41 10.23
C LEU A 150 -9.18 1.66 8.75
N LYS A 151 -9.90 0.94 7.87
CA LYS A 151 -9.72 0.99 6.41
C LYS A 151 -8.23 0.98 6.01
N MET A 152 -7.45 0.09 6.63
CA MET A 152 -6.02 0.01 6.41
C MET A 152 -5.73 -0.21 4.93
N ASP A 153 -4.84 0.61 4.39
CA ASP A 153 -4.36 0.47 3.03
C ASP A 153 -2.98 -0.20 3.02
N HIS A 154 -1.98 0.43 3.63
CA HIS A 154 -0.65 -0.13 3.84
C HIS A 154 0.11 0.61 4.96
N HIS A 155 1.21 0.04 5.42
CA HIS A 155 2.18 0.77 6.23
C HIS A 155 3.25 1.35 5.30
N CYS A 156 3.47 2.66 5.36
CA CYS A 156 4.38 3.35 4.45
C CYS A 156 5.64 3.80 5.21
N PRO A 157 6.81 3.19 4.96
CA PRO A 157 8.06 3.56 5.62
C PRO A 157 8.46 5.01 5.36
N TRP A 158 8.15 5.54 4.18
CA TRP A 158 8.51 6.91 3.75
C TRP A 158 7.82 8.03 4.53
N VAL A 159 6.76 7.69 5.28
CA VAL A 159 6.05 8.62 6.17
C VAL A 159 6.06 8.15 7.62
N ASN A 160 6.77 7.04 7.91
CA ASN A 160 6.80 6.37 9.21
C ASN A 160 5.41 6.21 9.86
N ASN A 161 4.40 5.92 9.04
CA ASN A 161 3.01 5.88 9.49
C ASN A 161 2.17 4.90 8.65
N CYS A 162 1.09 4.43 9.25
CA CYS A 162 0.08 3.64 8.57
C CYS A 162 -0.81 4.55 7.72
N VAL A 163 -0.98 4.21 6.44
CA VAL A 163 -1.98 4.82 5.55
C VAL A 163 -3.29 4.06 5.71
N GLY A 164 -4.33 4.75 6.16
CA GLY A 164 -5.64 4.19 6.44
C GLY A 164 -6.74 5.25 6.40
N PHE A 165 -7.85 5.01 7.10
CA PHE A 165 -9.04 5.86 7.00
C PHE A 165 -8.79 7.36 7.21
N SER A 166 -8.04 7.74 8.25
CA SER A 166 -7.86 9.14 8.65
C SER A 166 -6.92 9.94 7.73
N ASN A 167 -5.96 9.29 7.06
CA ASN A 167 -4.91 9.96 6.30
C ASN A 167 -4.82 9.54 4.83
N TYR A 168 -5.69 8.64 4.33
CA TYR A 168 -5.68 8.22 2.92
C TYR A 168 -5.81 9.41 1.96
N LYS A 169 -6.66 10.41 2.28
CA LYS A 169 -6.78 11.65 1.48
C LYS A 169 -5.47 12.42 1.45
N PHE A 170 -4.80 12.58 2.60
CA PHE A 170 -3.53 13.30 2.67
C PHE A 170 -2.43 12.56 1.89
N PHE A 171 -2.40 11.23 1.96
CA PHE A 171 -1.49 10.42 1.16
C PHE A 171 -1.71 10.63 -0.35
N LEU A 172 -2.95 10.65 -0.84
CA LEU A 172 -3.24 10.94 -2.25
C LEU A 172 -2.82 12.36 -2.67
N LEU A 173 -3.07 13.35 -1.82
CA LEU A 173 -2.61 14.73 -2.05
C LEU A 173 -1.08 14.81 -2.04
N PHE A 174 -0.42 14.09 -1.15
CA PHE A 174 1.05 14.00 -1.11
C PHE A 174 1.59 13.43 -2.43
N LEU A 175 1.03 12.33 -2.95
CA LEU A 175 1.43 11.80 -4.25
C LEU A 175 1.19 12.80 -5.40
N LEU A 176 0.03 13.46 -5.42
CA LEU A 176 -0.30 14.46 -6.44
C LEU A 176 0.67 15.65 -6.40
N TYR A 177 0.88 16.27 -5.24
CA TYR A 177 1.77 17.41 -5.12
C TYR A 177 3.25 17.02 -5.29
N SER A 178 3.62 15.78 -4.99
CA SER A 178 4.95 15.24 -5.35
C SER A 178 5.14 15.22 -6.86
N LEU A 179 4.13 14.78 -7.64
CA LEU A 179 4.18 14.78 -9.09
C LEU A 179 4.27 16.20 -9.65
N LEU A 180 3.41 17.10 -9.18
CA LEU A 180 3.40 18.49 -9.64
C LEU A 180 4.72 19.20 -9.32
N TYR A 181 5.25 18.99 -8.10
CA TYR A 181 6.55 19.52 -7.70
C TYR A 181 7.68 18.99 -8.59
N CYS A 182 7.78 17.68 -8.76
CA CYS A 182 8.83 17.07 -9.57
C CYS A 182 8.73 17.45 -11.05
N LEU A 183 7.51 17.51 -11.59
CA LEU A 183 7.27 17.93 -12.98
C LEU A 183 7.65 19.39 -13.20
N PHE A 184 7.25 20.28 -12.28
CA PHE A 184 7.61 21.70 -12.33
C PHE A 184 9.14 21.87 -12.28
N VAL A 185 9.81 21.19 -11.36
CA VAL A 185 11.28 21.23 -11.26
C VAL A 185 11.93 20.69 -12.54
N ALA A 186 11.54 19.50 -13.00
CA ALA A 186 12.14 18.88 -14.19
C ALA A 186 11.98 19.75 -15.45
N THR A 187 10.78 20.30 -15.68
CA THR A 187 10.48 21.12 -16.86
C THR A 187 11.20 22.46 -16.86
N THR A 188 11.24 23.15 -15.71
CA THR A 188 11.93 24.45 -15.59
C THR A 188 13.46 24.29 -15.63
N VAL A 189 13.99 23.21 -15.06
CA VAL A 189 15.42 22.90 -15.03
C VAL A 189 15.93 22.41 -16.40
N LEU A 190 15.11 21.74 -17.21
CA LEU A 190 15.53 21.10 -18.48
C LEU A 190 16.36 22.02 -19.38
N GLN A 191 15.93 23.28 -19.57
CA GLN A 191 16.68 24.22 -20.40
C GLN A 191 18.08 24.53 -19.83
N TYR A 192 18.20 24.64 -18.51
CA TYR A 192 19.47 24.93 -17.84
C TYR A 192 20.35 23.69 -17.75
N PHE A 193 19.74 22.52 -17.58
CA PHE A 193 20.42 21.23 -17.73
C PHE A 193 21.13 21.14 -19.09
N ILE A 194 20.43 21.47 -20.18
CA ILE A 194 21.00 21.50 -21.53
C ILE A 194 22.17 22.49 -21.58
N LYS A 195 21.99 23.73 -21.11
CA LYS A 195 23.06 24.75 -21.10
C LYS A 195 24.31 24.35 -20.31
N PHE A 196 24.16 23.69 -19.16
CA PHE A 196 25.30 23.18 -18.39
C PHE A 196 25.95 21.95 -19.05
N TRP A 197 25.18 21.18 -19.82
CA TRP A 197 25.68 20.03 -20.57
C TRP A 197 26.44 20.45 -21.83
N THR A 198 25.98 21.50 -22.53
CA THR A 198 26.63 22.09 -23.71
C THR A 198 27.78 23.05 -23.35
N ASN A 199 28.04 23.26 -22.06
CA ASN A 199 29.04 24.19 -21.51
C ASN A 199 28.81 25.66 -21.87
N GLU A 200 27.56 26.06 -22.14
CA GLU A 200 27.17 27.48 -22.23
C GLU A 200 27.22 28.17 -20.86
N LEU A 201 27.00 27.41 -19.79
CA LEU A 201 27.18 27.83 -18.41
C LEU A 201 28.32 27.03 -17.77
N SER A 202 29.26 27.72 -17.11
CA SER A 202 30.51 27.14 -16.59
C SER A 202 30.66 27.17 -15.06
N ASP A 203 29.66 27.65 -14.33
CA ASP A 203 29.69 27.62 -12.85
C ASP A 203 29.70 26.17 -12.35
N THR A 204 30.80 25.78 -11.70
CA THR A 204 31.06 24.41 -11.26
C THR A 204 30.13 23.98 -10.13
N ARG A 205 29.73 24.90 -9.24
CA ARG A 205 28.85 24.57 -8.10
C ARG A 205 27.42 24.43 -8.58
N ALA A 206 26.91 25.43 -9.30
CA ALA A 206 25.55 25.41 -9.85
C ALA A 206 25.36 24.21 -10.80
N LYS A 207 26.37 23.85 -11.59
CA LYS A 207 26.37 22.66 -12.45
C LYS A 207 26.04 21.40 -11.65
N PHE A 208 26.74 21.12 -10.55
CA PHE A 208 26.47 19.93 -9.73
C PHE A 208 25.01 19.88 -9.26
N HIS A 209 24.53 20.97 -8.67
CA HIS A 209 23.18 21.05 -8.11
C HIS A 209 22.10 20.94 -9.20
N VAL A 210 22.22 21.67 -10.30
CA VAL A 210 21.21 21.73 -11.38
C VAL A 210 21.11 20.38 -12.10
N LEU A 211 22.24 19.70 -12.38
CA LEU A 211 22.21 18.36 -12.98
C LEU A 211 21.57 17.33 -12.04
N PHE A 212 21.99 17.28 -10.78
CA PHE A 212 21.40 16.35 -9.81
C PHE A 212 19.90 16.63 -9.62
N LEU A 213 19.51 17.90 -9.58
CA LEU A 213 18.12 18.31 -9.40
C LEU A 213 17.23 17.76 -10.51
N PHE A 214 17.68 17.83 -11.77
CA PHE A 214 16.97 17.27 -12.92
C PHE A 214 16.81 15.74 -12.84
N PHE A 215 17.89 15.02 -12.51
CA PHE A 215 17.85 13.56 -12.40
C PHE A 215 16.96 13.10 -11.25
N VAL A 216 17.11 13.71 -10.08
CA VAL A 216 16.31 13.38 -8.89
C VAL A 216 14.83 13.68 -9.15
N SER A 217 14.49 14.85 -9.68
CA SER A 217 13.08 15.19 -9.96
C SER A 217 12.46 14.24 -10.98
N THR A 218 13.19 13.89 -12.04
CA THR A 218 12.68 13.00 -13.09
C THR A 218 12.50 11.57 -12.59
N MET A 219 13.45 11.05 -11.81
CA MET A 219 13.37 9.74 -11.19
C MET A 219 12.15 9.63 -10.27
N PHE A 220 11.99 10.58 -9.34
CA PHE A 220 10.84 10.60 -8.43
C PHE A 220 9.52 10.77 -9.19
N PHE A 221 9.47 11.61 -10.23
CA PHE A 221 8.27 11.77 -11.04
C PHE A 221 7.80 10.44 -11.64
N ILE A 222 8.69 9.70 -12.30
CA ILE A 222 8.34 8.41 -12.94
C ILE A 222 7.89 7.39 -11.89
N SER A 223 8.63 7.26 -10.79
CA SER A 223 8.30 6.31 -9.72
C SER A 223 6.94 6.64 -9.08
N VAL A 224 6.72 7.90 -8.71
CA VAL A 224 5.48 8.33 -8.04
C VAL A 224 4.29 8.28 -9.00
N LEU A 225 4.49 8.49 -10.30
CA LEU A 225 3.40 8.51 -11.29
C LEU A 225 2.74 7.13 -11.39
N SER A 226 3.54 6.07 -11.36
CA SER A 226 3.03 4.70 -11.34
C SER A 226 2.17 4.43 -10.10
N LEU A 227 2.65 4.86 -8.92
CA LEU A 227 1.94 4.70 -7.65
C LEU A 227 0.65 5.52 -7.60
N PHE A 228 0.69 6.78 -8.02
CA PHE A 228 -0.48 7.64 -8.08
C PHE A 228 -1.56 7.08 -9.01
N SER A 229 -1.16 6.62 -10.20
CA SER A 229 -2.07 6.01 -11.17
C SER A 229 -2.75 4.76 -10.60
N TYR A 230 -1.98 3.91 -9.90
CA TYR A 230 -2.51 2.75 -9.19
C TYR A 230 -3.54 3.14 -8.11
N HIS A 231 -3.25 4.15 -7.30
CA HIS A 231 -4.18 4.60 -6.26
C HIS A 231 -5.42 5.32 -6.81
N CYS A 232 -5.31 6.04 -7.93
CA CYS A 232 -6.47 6.58 -8.63
C CYS A 232 -7.43 5.47 -9.09
N TRP A 233 -6.88 4.37 -9.62
CA TRP A 233 -7.67 3.20 -9.97
C TRP A 233 -8.34 2.55 -8.74
N LEU A 234 -7.60 2.41 -7.62
CA LEU A 234 -8.16 1.88 -6.36
C LEU A 234 -9.30 2.74 -5.82
N VAL A 235 -9.15 4.07 -5.87
CA VAL A 235 -10.20 5.04 -5.48
C VAL A 235 -11.44 4.86 -6.34
N GLY A 236 -11.27 4.78 -7.67
CA GLY A 236 -12.38 4.57 -8.61
C GLY A 236 -13.13 3.24 -8.40
N LYS A 237 -12.48 2.24 -7.78
CA LYS A 237 -13.10 0.96 -7.40
C LYS A 237 -13.49 0.88 -5.92
N ASN A 238 -13.26 1.93 -5.14
CA ASN A 238 -13.42 1.95 -3.67
C ASN A 238 -12.73 0.77 -2.95
N ARG A 239 -11.55 0.36 -3.45
CA ARG A 239 -10.74 -0.74 -2.87
C ARG A 239 -9.53 -0.16 -2.13
N THR A 240 -9.07 -0.86 -1.10
CA THR A 240 -7.72 -0.64 -0.54
C THR A 240 -6.73 -1.57 -1.22
N THR A 241 -5.43 -1.30 -1.12
CA THR A 241 -4.36 -2.18 -1.62
C THR A 241 -4.51 -3.60 -1.06
N ILE A 242 -4.74 -3.74 0.26
CA ILE A 242 -4.97 -5.06 0.88
C ILE A 242 -6.18 -5.77 0.26
N ALA A 243 -7.29 -5.06 0.09
CA ALA A 243 -8.49 -5.67 -0.50
C ALA A 243 -8.25 -6.14 -1.94
N TRP A 244 -7.49 -5.37 -2.73
CA TRP A 244 -7.11 -5.78 -4.09
C TRP A 244 -6.19 -6.99 -4.09
N VAL A 245 -5.13 -7.01 -3.28
CA VAL A 245 -4.21 -8.15 -3.19
C VAL A 245 -4.95 -9.41 -2.75
N MET A 246 -5.83 -9.32 -1.76
CA MET A 246 -6.62 -10.46 -1.29
C MET A 246 -7.53 -11.02 -2.39
N VAL A 247 -8.18 -10.16 -3.17
CA VAL A 247 -9.01 -10.59 -4.32
C VAL A 247 -8.15 -11.18 -5.42
N ALA A 248 -7.01 -10.56 -5.75
CA ALA A 248 -6.11 -11.04 -6.80
C ALA A 248 -5.51 -12.41 -6.46
N VAL A 249 -5.05 -12.60 -5.22
CA VAL A 249 -4.54 -13.89 -4.73
C VAL A 249 -5.64 -14.94 -4.75
N PHE A 250 -6.87 -14.59 -4.34
CA PHE A 250 -8.00 -15.52 -4.41
C PHE A 250 -8.34 -15.90 -5.86
N GLN A 251 -8.33 -14.95 -6.79
CA GLN A 251 -8.59 -15.22 -8.22
C GLN A 251 -7.48 -16.06 -8.86
N LEU A 252 -6.21 -15.82 -8.54
CA LEU A 252 -5.09 -16.63 -9.02
C LEU A 252 -5.13 -18.05 -8.43
N ALA A 253 -5.47 -18.18 -7.14
CA ALA A 253 -5.65 -19.48 -6.50
C ALA A 253 -6.84 -20.24 -7.11
N LEU A 254 -7.94 -19.55 -7.40
CA LEU A 254 -9.10 -20.12 -8.08
C LEU A 254 -8.75 -20.53 -9.52
N TRP A 255 -8.00 -19.71 -10.25
CA TRP A 255 -7.51 -20.05 -11.59
C TRP A 255 -6.57 -21.25 -11.57
N GLY A 256 -5.63 -21.30 -10.61
CA GLY A 256 -4.76 -22.45 -10.39
C GLY A 256 -5.54 -23.72 -10.00
N TRP A 257 -6.58 -23.58 -9.18
CA TRP A 257 -7.48 -24.68 -8.84
C TRP A 257 -8.31 -25.15 -10.03
N ILE A 258 -8.83 -24.24 -10.86
CA ILE A 258 -9.54 -24.54 -12.11
C ILE A 258 -8.60 -25.24 -13.08
N GLN A 259 -7.37 -24.77 -13.25
CA GLN A 259 -6.35 -25.41 -14.09
C GLN A 259 -6.04 -26.83 -13.59
N ASN A 260 -5.86 -27.02 -12.27
CA ASN A 260 -5.63 -28.34 -11.69
C ASN A 260 -6.83 -29.28 -11.82
N LYS A 261 -8.06 -28.79 -11.65
CA LYS A 261 -9.30 -29.53 -11.90
C LYS A 261 -9.44 -29.92 -13.37
N LEU A 262 -9.11 -29.00 -14.29
CA LEU A 262 -9.14 -29.25 -15.73
C LEU A 262 -8.07 -30.28 -16.13
N LEU A 263 -6.86 -30.19 -15.58
CA LEU A 263 -5.78 -31.18 -15.74
C LEU A 263 -6.15 -32.55 -15.18
N LEU A 264 -6.83 -32.62 -14.02
CA LEU A 264 -7.36 -33.85 -13.46
C LEU A 264 -8.46 -34.44 -14.34
N GLN A 265 -9.38 -33.61 -14.85
CA GLN A 265 -10.42 -34.04 -15.79
C GLN A 265 -9.83 -34.57 -17.10
N ILE A 266 -8.82 -33.88 -17.65
CA ILE A 266 -8.10 -34.34 -18.84
C ILE A 266 -7.37 -35.65 -18.57
N LYS A 267 -6.70 -35.81 -17.42
CA LYS A 267 -6.06 -37.09 -17.03
C LYS A 267 -7.07 -38.22 -16.89
N MET A 268 -8.24 -37.97 -16.30
CA MET A 268 -9.32 -38.96 -16.19
C MET A 268 -9.86 -39.35 -17.56
N ASN A 269 -10.17 -38.38 -18.42
CA ASN A 269 -10.63 -38.64 -19.79
C ASN A 269 -9.57 -39.38 -20.62
N MET A 270 -8.28 -39.07 -20.42
CA MET A 270 -7.19 -39.74 -21.13
C MET A 270 -6.96 -41.17 -20.62
N LEU A 271 -7.18 -41.45 -19.33
CA LEU A 271 -7.19 -42.82 -18.79
C LEU A 271 -8.37 -43.64 -19.32
N GLU A 272 -9.56 -43.04 -19.46
CA GLU A 272 -10.72 -43.69 -20.09
C GLU A 272 -10.46 -44.02 -21.56
N VAL A 273 -9.85 -43.10 -22.31
CA VAL A 273 -9.46 -43.33 -23.72
C VAL A 273 -8.37 -44.40 -23.82
N LEU A 274 -7.36 -44.40 -22.94
CA LEU A 274 -6.31 -45.43 -22.93
C LEU A 274 -6.85 -46.81 -22.53
N ALA A 275 -7.89 -46.88 -21.69
CA ALA A 275 -8.59 -48.13 -21.36
C ALA A 275 -9.38 -48.70 -22.55
N GLN A 276 -9.83 -47.87 -23.48
CA GLN A 276 -10.51 -48.31 -24.71
C GLN A 276 -9.54 -48.81 -25.79
N ILE A 277 -8.26 -48.42 -25.74
CA ILE A 277 -7.26 -48.75 -26.77
C ILE A 277 -6.52 -50.07 -26.51
N ASN A 278 -6.60 -50.64 -25.29
CA ASN A 278 -5.83 -51.83 -24.93
C ASN A 278 -6.73 -52.99 -24.42
N PRO A 279 -6.99 -54.05 -25.21
CA PRO A 279 -7.86 -55.16 -24.80
C PRO A 279 -7.26 -56.10 -23.74
N PHE A 280 -6.04 -55.86 -23.26
CA PHE A 280 -5.25 -56.86 -22.53
C PHE A 280 -5.04 -56.63 -21.03
N LEU A 281 -5.68 -55.64 -20.40
CA LEU A 281 -5.70 -55.52 -18.94
C LEU A 281 -7.06 -55.94 -18.37
N SER A 282 -7.12 -57.25 -18.12
CA SER A 282 -8.15 -58.02 -17.45
C SER A 282 -8.50 -57.54 -16.03
N ASN A 283 -9.81 -57.48 -15.76
CA ASN A 283 -10.51 -57.82 -14.52
C ASN A 283 -9.86 -57.48 -13.16
N ARG A 284 -10.26 -56.35 -12.56
CA ARG A 284 -10.69 -56.26 -11.15
C ARG A 284 -11.24 -54.88 -10.79
N LEU A 285 -12.21 -54.89 -9.87
CA LEU A 285 -12.82 -53.78 -9.12
C LEU A 285 -14.21 -53.30 -9.59
N VAL A 286 -15.19 -54.16 -9.30
CA VAL A 286 -16.46 -53.92 -8.58
C VAL A 286 -16.82 -52.47 -8.18
N ASN A 287 -18.04 -52.09 -8.59
CA ASN A 287 -19.04 -51.19 -7.99
C ASN A 287 -18.58 -49.96 -7.18
N GLN A 288 -18.97 -48.77 -7.66
CA GLN A 288 -19.87 -47.90 -6.90
C GLN A 288 -20.63 -46.92 -7.80
N LYS A 289 -21.89 -46.69 -7.41
CA LYS A 289 -22.95 -45.97 -8.12
C LYS A 289 -22.55 -44.57 -8.59
N THR A 290 -22.99 -44.28 -9.80
CA THR A 290 -23.25 -42.95 -10.34
C THR A 290 -24.27 -42.21 -9.48
N ASP A 291 -23.98 -40.97 -9.10
CA ASP A 291 -25.01 -39.94 -8.93
C ASP A 291 -24.56 -38.65 -9.63
N CYS A 292 -25.55 -38.07 -10.29
CA CYS A 292 -25.50 -37.10 -11.38
C CYS A 292 -25.07 -35.69 -10.93
N TRP A 293 -24.32 -34.99 -11.79
CA TRP A 293 -24.26 -33.53 -11.81
C TRP A 293 -25.22 -33.00 -12.90
N THR A 294 -26.34 -32.42 -12.48
CA THR A 294 -26.99 -31.31 -13.18
C THR A 294 -27.87 -30.54 -12.19
N VAL A 295 -27.52 -29.29 -11.92
CA VAL A 295 -28.52 -28.20 -11.89
C VAL A 295 -27.86 -26.97 -12.49
N ASN A 296 -28.31 -26.61 -13.69
CA ASN A 296 -28.18 -25.27 -14.22
C ASN A 296 -29.48 -24.53 -13.88
N LEU A 297 -29.32 -23.37 -13.25
CA LEU A 297 -30.12 -22.13 -13.26
C LEU A 297 -31.66 -22.22 -13.32
N ASN A 298 -32.33 -21.54 -12.38
CA ASN A 298 -33.34 -20.52 -12.68
C ASN A 298 -33.68 -19.68 -11.43
N GLY A 299 -33.57 -18.35 -11.57
CA GLY A 299 -33.85 -17.33 -10.56
C GLY A 299 -32.91 -16.14 -10.67
#